data_AF-A0A4Y9VUK2-F1
#
_entry.id   AF-A0A4Y9VUK2-F1
#
_cell.length_a   1.000
_cell.length_b   1.000
_cell.length_c   1.000
_cell.angle_alpha   90.00
_cell.angle_beta   90.00
_cell.angle_gamma   90.00
#
_symmetry.space_group_name_H-M   'P 1'
#
loop_
_entity.id
_entity.type
_entity.pdbx_description
1 polymer ?
#
loop_
_entity_poly.entity_id
_entity_poly.type
_entity_poly.pdbx_seq_one_letter_code
_entity_poly.pdbx_strand_id
1 'polypeptide(L)'
;MTVKFYNPIGGRKKLLKLSSLFLFDIDDILKLSNLSMSGMMKEEGHESLYKRMGSIADEASAFRLAHDMVLRIPGLPKELIAAINGDVEAQAYYDEIGAWECFMKGYYKTEDEWPQHFRFWIKIERATYKPCELLSKQRSAEAITLLMESPIIQLLLWPEAIEILNNRNSLKVLTPLRGLIGLELMLSFLAGVDARAGYSLSRSNSFVLDVLPTNLTDNKNPTSLYFGWLKEQIGISTISALLNDKRMPSLDVSVLNRWSSGSHMPSEKTLKTFLEAFLSDPDANEIWILHYAAKYLNFIGYQAQKIQKLANTATTEQLKEAFRPWPDMPFGFKTIETWFENRYPYWFEYHSKQIIGEGIKSSPNI
;
A
#
# COMPACT_ATOMS: atom_id res chain seq x y z
N MET A 1 -9.92 13.12 -22.27
CA MET A 1 -9.88 13.59 -20.86
C MET A 1 -9.09 12.55 -20.07
N THR A 2 -8.40 12.91 -18.99
CA THR A 2 -7.63 11.96 -18.16
C THR A 2 -8.36 11.79 -16.84
N VAL A 3 -8.51 10.56 -16.33
CA VAL A 3 -9.12 10.32 -15.01
C VAL A 3 -8.40 11.16 -13.96
N LYS A 4 -9.12 11.82 -13.07
CA LYS A 4 -8.50 12.59 -11.98
C LYS A 4 -8.57 11.80 -10.67
N PHE A 5 -7.41 11.54 -10.09
CA PHE A 5 -7.28 10.85 -8.81
C PHE A 5 -7.13 11.86 -7.67
N TYR A 6 -7.73 11.54 -6.53
CA TYR A 6 -7.72 12.41 -5.35
C TYR A 6 -7.03 11.70 -4.19
N ASN A 7 -6.32 12.46 -3.35
CA ASN A 7 -5.71 11.91 -2.15
C ASN A 7 -6.82 11.44 -1.18
N PRO A 8 -6.91 10.13 -0.88
CA PRO A 8 -7.94 9.61 0.01
C PRO A 8 -7.56 9.79 1.50
N ILE A 9 -6.32 10.18 1.80
CA ILE A 9 -5.85 10.40 3.17
C ILE A 9 -6.13 11.85 3.57
N GLY A 10 -6.88 12.04 4.65
CA GLY A 10 -7.16 13.36 5.23
C GLY A 10 -5.90 14.05 5.80
N GLY A 11 -5.96 15.38 5.95
CA GLY A 11 -4.92 16.17 6.59
C GLY A 11 -3.79 16.66 5.67
N ARG A 12 -2.67 17.07 6.27
CA ARG A 12 -1.56 17.69 5.55
C ARG A 12 -0.83 16.66 4.68
N LYS A 13 -0.68 16.96 3.40
CA LYS A 13 0.08 16.14 2.44
C LYS A 13 1.52 16.00 2.92
N LYS A 14 1.92 14.78 3.30
CA LYS A 14 3.30 14.40 3.58
C LYS A 14 3.91 13.70 2.36
N LEU A 15 5.24 13.74 2.26
CA LEU A 15 5.96 12.92 1.30
C LEU A 15 5.90 11.47 1.77
N LEU A 16 5.63 10.54 0.86
CA LEU A 16 5.71 9.12 1.15
C LEU A 16 7.14 8.74 1.42
N LYS A 17 7.33 7.96 2.47
CA LYS A 17 8.64 7.42 2.82
C LYS A 17 8.73 5.98 2.33
N LEU A 18 9.94 5.58 1.96
CA LEU A 18 10.27 4.19 1.73
C LEU A 18 10.95 3.65 2.99
N SER A 19 10.48 2.53 3.52
CA SER A 19 11.12 1.83 4.64
C SER A 19 12.26 0.92 4.18
N SER A 20 12.24 0.50 2.91
CA SER A 20 13.29 -0.32 2.29
C SER A 20 13.69 0.22 0.91
N LEU A 21 14.33 -0.62 0.07
CA LEU A 21 14.68 -0.22 -1.29
C LEU A 21 13.43 0.13 -2.11
N PHE A 22 12.34 -0.64 -2.01
CA PHE A 22 11.14 -0.45 -2.81
C PHE A 22 9.83 -0.34 -2.02
N LEU A 23 9.81 -0.73 -0.74
CA LEU A 23 8.57 -0.73 0.04
C LEU A 23 8.33 0.63 0.69
N PHE A 24 7.06 1.06 0.67
CA PHE A 24 6.62 2.23 1.44
C PHE A 24 6.64 1.94 2.93
N ASP A 25 6.78 3.01 3.70
CA ASP A 25 6.72 2.99 5.15
C ASP A 25 5.36 2.49 5.65
N ILE A 26 5.38 1.67 6.70
CA ILE A 26 4.19 1.01 7.27
C ILE A 26 3.16 2.04 7.71
N ASP A 27 3.58 3.15 8.31
CA ASP A 27 2.67 4.20 8.77
C ASP A 27 1.95 4.88 7.61
N ASP A 28 2.57 4.98 6.44
CA ASP A 28 1.93 5.58 5.28
C ASP A 28 0.87 4.64 4.69
N ILE A 29 1.10 3.33 4.74
CA ILE A 29 0.12 2.31 4.31
C ILE A 29 -1.03 2.18 5.31
N LEU A 30 -0.77 2.11 6.62
CA LEU A 30 -1.80 1.99 7.66
C LEU A 30 -2.83 3.13 7.61
N LYS A 31 -2.40 4.35 7.27
CA LYS A 31 -3.31 5.51 7.09
C LYS A 31 -4.37 5.28 6.02
N LEU A 32 -4.11 4.46 5.01
CA LEU A 32 -5.11 4.12 3.98
C LEU A 32 -6.23 3.26 4.55
N SER A 33 -5.94 2.49 5.59
CA SER A 33 -6.92 1.72 6.37
C SER A 33 -7.45 2.49 7.58
N ASN A 34 -7.28 3.83 7.61
CA ASN A 34 -7.65 4.70 8.74
C ASN A 34 -6.98 4.35 10.08
N LEU A 35 -5.91 3.54 10.04
CA LEU A 35 -5.08 3.22 11.19
C LEU A 35 -3.89 4.18 11.26
N SER A 36 -3.36 4.40 12.45
CA SER A 36 -2.08 5.09 12.61
C SER A 36 -1.33 4.52 13.80
N MET A 37 -0.03 4.24 13.66
CA MET A 37 0.77 3.72 14.76
C MET A 37 0.79 4.70 15.94
N SER A 38 0.80 6.00 15.66
CA SER A 38 0.63 7.03 16.71
C SER A 38 -0.70 6.95 17.45
N GLY A 39 -1.79 6.63 16.75
CA GLY A 39 -3.12 6.48 17.34
C GLY A 39 -3.21 5.23 18.21
N MET A 40 -2.75 4.09 17.68
CA MET A 40 -2.65 2.83 18.42
C MET A 40 -1.79 2.99 19.68
N MET A 41 -0.61 3.59 19.55
CA MET A 41 0.27 3.88 20.70
C MET A 41 -0.36 4.86 21.68
N LYS A 42 -1.23 5.77 21.25
CA LYS A 42 -1.93 6.70 22.14
C LYS A 42 -3.03 5.98 22.94
N GLU A 43 -3.78 5.09 22.29
CA GLU A 43 -4.81 4.27 22.93
C GLU A 43 -4.21 3.39 24.02
N GLU A 44 -3.02 2.85 23.79
CA GLU A 44 -2.25 2.06 24.77
C GLU A 44 -1.46 2.92 25.80
N GLY A 45 -1.60 4.25 25.79
CA GLY A 45 -0.91 5.13 26.74
C GLY A 45 0.61 5.27 26.52
N HIS A 46 1.09 4.92 25.33
CA HIS A 46 2.50 4.90 24.93
C HIS A 46 2.88 5.95 23.87
N GLU A 47 2.03 6.96 23.61
CA GLU A 47 2.26 8.01 22.61
C GLU A 47 3.63 8.72 22.78
N SER A 48 4.09 8.87 24.02
CA SER A 48 5.40 9.49 24.32
C SER A 48 6.59 8.68 23.79
N LEU A 49 6.50 7.34 23.78
CA LEU A 49 7.53 6.47 23.21
C LEU A 49 7.58 6.62 21.69
N TYR A 50 6.41 6.63 21.05
CA TYR A 50 6.30 6.84 19.61
C TYR A 50 6.87 8.20 19.16
N LYS A 51 6.57 9.29 19.90
CA LYS A 51 7.14 10.61 19.61
C LYS A 51 8.67 10.63 19.71
N ARG A 52 9.24 9.90 20.67
CA ARG A 52 10.69 9.78 20.85
C ARG A 52 11.38 9.04 19.69
N MET A 53 10.71 8.08 19.04
CA MET A 53 11.25 7.41 17.84
C MET A 53 11.56 8.41 16.73
N GLY A 54 10.72 9.43 16.56
CA GLY A 54 10.91 10.48 15.56
C GLY A 54 12.03 11.49 15.88
N SER A 55 12.62 11.42 17.07
CA SER A 55 13.65 12.34 17.56
C SER A 55 14.93 11.64 18.02
N ILE A 56 15.17 10.40 17.56
CA ILE A 56 16.40 9.68 17.86
C ILE A 56 17.57 10.42 17.20
N ALA A 57 18.48 10.93 18.02
CA ALA A 57 19.66 11.67 17.55
C ALA A 57 20.91 10.77 17.44
N ASP A 58 20.98 9.73 18.27
CA ASP A 58 22.13 8.84 18.40
C ASP A 58 21.72 7.43 18.85
N GLU A 59 22.68 6.50 18.74
CA GLU A 59 22.52 5.09 19.10
C GLU A 59 22.21 4.89 20.59
N ALA A 60 22.82 5.68 21.48
CA ALA A 60 22.53 5.60 22.91
C ALA A 60 21.07 5.97 23.23
N SER A 61 20.52 6.94 22.52
CA SER A 61 19.11 7.34 22.62
C SER A 61 18.17 6.30 22.03
N ALA A 62 18.56 5.67 20.92
CA ALA A 62 17.85 4.53 20.35
C ALA A 62 17.80 3.36 21.34
N PHE A 63 18.94 3.01 21.94
CA PHE A 63 19.05 1.93 22.92
C PHE A 63 18.20 2.19 24.17
N ARG A 64 18.27 3.40 24.74
CA ARG A 64 17.40 3.80 25.87
C ARG A 64 15.92 3.69 25.52
N LEU A 65 15.52 4.12 24.32
CA LEU A 65 14.13 4.03 23.89
C LEU A 65 13.70 2.56 23.72
N ALA A 66 14.53 1.71 23.12
CA ALA A 66 14.25 0.29 22.97
C ALA A 66 14.05 -0.38 24.34
N HIS A 67 14.91 -0.07 25.30
CA HIS A 67 14.79 -0.57 26.67
C HIS A 67 13.51 -0.07 27.38
N ASP A 68 13.13 1.20 27.18
CA ASP A 68 11.86 1.74 27.68
C ASP A 68 10.64 1.05 27.04
N MET A 69 10.72 0.69 25.75
CA MET A 69 9.67 -0.04 25.05
C MET A 69 9.49 -1.44 25.62
N VAL A 70 10.59 -2.17 25.87
CA VAL A 70 10.56 -3.50 26.52
C VAL A 70 9.87 -3.46 27.88
N LEU A 71 10.15 -2.41 28.67
CA LEU A 71 9.57 -2.28 30.01
C LEU A 71 8.10 -1.87 30.01
N ARG A 72 7.64 -1.16 28.98
CA ARG A 72 6.32 -0.50 28.99
C ARG A 72 5.29 -1.19 28.11
N ILE A 73 5.72 -1.84 27.03
CA ILE A 73 4.82 -2.48 26.06
C ILE A 73 4.76 -3.98 26.37
N PRO A 74 3.66 -4.47 26.97
CA PRO A 74 3.51 -5.89 27.24
C PRO A 74 3.39 -6.69 25.93
N GLY A 75 3.88 -7.93 25.93
CA GLY A 75 3.67 -8.86 24.81
C GLY A 75 4.59 -8.66 23.60
N LEU A 76 5.67 -7.88 23.72
CA LEU A 76 6.70 -7.82 22.68
C LEU A 76 7.31 -9.23 22.42
N PRO A 77 7.73 -9.53 21.18
CA PRO A 77 8.37 -10.80 20.85
C PRO A 77 9.57 -11.07 21.76
N LYS A 78 9.72 -12.32 22.24
CA LYS A 78 10.78 -12.69 23.19
C LYS A 78 12.17 -12.47 22.61
N GLU A 79 12.29 -12.70 21.32
CA GLU A 79 13.50 -12.54 20.53
C GLU A 79 13.90 -11.05 20.47
N LEU A 80 12.93 -10.14 20.34
CA LEU A 80 13.19 -8.69 20.39
C LEU A 80 13.69 -8.27 21.78
N ILE A 81 13.07 -8.80 22.83
CA ILE A 81 13.50 -8.56 24.21
C ILE A 81 14.92 -9.08 24.43
N ALA A 82 15.25 -10.27 23.93
CA ALA A 82 16.58 -10.85 24.00
C ALA A 82 17.63 -9.98 23.27
N ALA A 83 17.31 -9.53 22.05
CA ALA A 83 18.18 -8.65 21.26
C ALA A 83 18.48 -7.34 22.01
N ILE A 84 17.46 -6.70 22.60
CA ILE A 84 17.61 -5.47 23.37
C ILE A 84 18.44 -5.69 24.64
N ASN A 85 18.37 -6.88 25.24
CA ASN A 85 19.13 -7.27 26.43
C ASN A 85 20.57 -7.74 26.14
N GLY A 86 21.03 -7.70 24.88
CA GLY A 86 22.42 -8.02 24.53
C GLY A 86 22.66 -9.43 23.99
N ASP A 87 21.61 -10.18 23.65
CA ASP A 87 21.77 -11.48 23.00
C ASP A 87 22.30 -11.31 21.56
N VAL A 88 23.49 -11.83 21.29
CA VAL A 88 24.21 -11.62 20.02
C VAL A 88 23.49 -12.27 18.83
N GLU A 89 22.88 -13.45 19.03
CA GLU A 89 22.18 -14.15 17.96
C GLU A 89 20.87 -13.44 17.61
N ALA A 90 20.14 -13.01 18.63
CA ALA A 90 18.92 -12.22 18.44
C ALA A 90 19.22 -10.84 17.83
N GLN A 91 20.32 -10.19 18.23
CA GLN A 91 20.76 -8.93 17.61
C GLN A 91 21.08 -9.12 16.13
N ALA A 92 21.95 -10.09 15.81
CA ALA A 92 22.31 -10.38 14.42
C ALA A 92 21.06 -10.67 13.56
N TYR A 93 20.08 -11.36 14.13
CA TYR A 93 18.81 -11.59 13.48
C TYR A 93 18.02 -10.29 13.20
N TYR A 94 17.84 -9.44 14.21
CA TYR A 94 17.10 -8.19 14.05
C TYR A 94 17.83 -7.15 13.18
N ASP A 95 19.15 -7.25 13.06
CA ASP A 95 19.95 -6.44 12.15
C ASP A 95 19.70 -6.80 10.68
N GLU A 96 19.26 -8.04 10.38
CA GLU A 96 19.07 -8.56 9.03
C GLU A 96 17.62 -8.48 8.52
N ILE A 97 16.65 -8.19 9.39
CA ILE A 97 15.24 -8.05 8.99
C ILE A 97 14.86 -6.59 8.74
N GLY A 98 13.90 -6.37 7.86
CA GLY A 98 13.37 -5.04 7.60
C GLY A 98 12.16 -4.68 8.44
N ALA A 99 11.64 -3.48 8.22
CA ALA A 99 10.55 -2.92 9.00
C ALA A 99 9.25 -3.72 8.84
N TRP A 100 8.93 -4.18 7.62
CA TRP A 100 7.71 -4.95 7.37
C TRP A 100 7.75 -6.31 8.04
N GLU A 101 8.88 -7.00 7.98
CA GLU A 101 9.05 -8.25 8.71
C GLU A 101 8.91 -8.07 10.22
N CYS A 102 9.54 -7.03 10.78
CA CYS A 102 9.41 -6.69 12.20
C CYS A 102 7.95 -6.41 12.59
N PHE A 103 7.22 -5.63 11.77
CA PHE A 103 5.81 -5.35 11.98
C PHE A 103 4.95 -6.63 11.98
N MET A 104 5.19 -7.54 11.02
CA MET A 104 4.43 -8.79 10.93
C MET A 104 4.72 -9.75 12.09
N LYS A 105 5.93 -9.75 12.65
CA LYS A 105 6.25 -10.50 13.88
C LYS A 105 5.59 -9.92 15.13
N GLY A 106 5.32 -8.61 15.13
CA GLY A 106 4.53 -7.98 16.19
C GLY A 106 3.06 -8.41 16.18
N TYR A 107 2.52 -8.80 15.02
CA TYR A 107 1.11 -9.13 14.86
C TYR A 107 0.82 -10.64 14.86
N TYR A 108 1.73 -11.46 14.32
CA TYR A 108 1.56 -12.91 14.16
C TYR A 108 2.62 -13.70 14.92
N LYS A 109 2.26 -14.90 15.40
CA LYS A 109 3.17 -15.74 16.18
C LYS A 109 4.17 -16.45 15.29
N THR A 110 3.77 -16.85 14.08
CA THR A 110 4.62 -17.58 13.14
C THR A 110 4.49 -17.05 11.72
N GLU A 111 5.55 -17.24 10.90
CA GLU A 111 5.50 -16.86 9.47
C GLU A 111 4.43 -17.62 8.70
N ASP A 112 4.07 -18.81 9.20
CA ASP A 112 3.03 -19.67 8.66
C ASP A 112 1.62 -19.09 8.79
N GLU A 113 1.42 -18.09 9.65
CA GLU A 113 0.17 -17.35 9.78
C GLU A 113 0.12 -16.10 8.90
N TRP A 114 1.25 -15.67 8.34
CA TRP A 114 1.31 -14.43 7.57
C TRP A 114 0.46 -14.53 6.29
N PRO A 115 -0.38 -13.52 6.01
CA PRO A 115 -1.09 -13.43 4.75
C PRO A 115 -0.12 -13.42 3.57
N GLN A 116 -0.51 -14.11 2.49
CA GLN A 116 0.36 -14.30 1.33
C GLN A 116 0.85 -12.97 0.71
N HIS A 117 0.03 -11.91 0.69
CA HIS A 117 0.44 -10.60 0.19
C HIS A 117 1.54 -9.95 1.05
N PHE A 118 1.51 -10.13 2.38
CA PHE A 118 2.58 -9.67 3.26
C PHE A 118 3.83 -10.55 3.14
N ARG A 119 3.68 -11.87 2.97
CA ARG A 119 4.82 -12.76 2.67
C ARG A 119 5.54 -12.32 1.40
N PHE A 120 4.79 -11.93 0.37
CA PHE A 120 5.38 -11.41 -0.87
C PHE A 120 6.22 -10.15 -0.58
N TRP A 121 5.67 -9.17 0.14
CA TRP A 121 6.42 -7.97 0.53
C TRP A 121 7.66 -8.29 1.38
N ILE A 122 7.57 -9.20 2.34
CA ILE A 122 8.72 -9.59 3.17
C ILE A 122 9.79 -10.30 2.33
N LYS A 123 9.40 -11.15 1.38
CA LYS A 123 10.37 -11.75 0.43
C LYS A 123 11.08 -10.67 -0.39
N ILE A 124 10.37 -9.61 -0.81
CA ILE A 124 10.98 -8.44 -1.47
C ILE A 124 11.91 -7.70 -0.51
N GLU A 125 11.50 -7.47 0.73
CA GLU A 125 12.31 -6.80 1.75
C GLU A 125 13.62 -7.55 1.99
N ARG A 126 13.55 -8.85 2.26
CA ARG A 126 14.71 -9.75 2.42
C ARG A 126 15.61 -9.74 1.18
N ALA A 127 15.02 -9.85 -0.02
CA ALA A 127 15.77 -9.83 -1.28
C ALA A 127 16.44 -8.48 -1.59
N THR A 128 15.96 -7.38 -1.00
CA THR A 128 16.49 -6.04 -1.25
C THR A 128 17.33 -5.47 -0.12
N TYR A 129 17.37 -6.12 1.04
CA TYR A 129 18.17 -5.69 2.19
C TYR A 129 19.64 -5.48 1.81
N LYS A 130 20.31 -6.55 1.32
CA LYS A 130 21.73 -6.49 0.97
C LYS A 130 22.01 -5.54 -0.21
N PRO A 131 21.22 -5.54 -1.30
CA PRO A 131 21.33 -4.51 -2.33
C PRO A 131 21.21 -3.07 -1.80
N CYS A 132 20.28 -2.80 -0.88
CA CYS A 132 20.10 -1.48 -0.29
C CYS A 132 21.35 -1.04 0.50
N GLU A 133 21.92 -1.94 1.30
CA GLU A 133 23.16 -1.73 2.04
C GLU A 133 24.35 -1.47 1.10
N LEU A 134 24.48 -2.23 0.01
CA LEU A 134 25.54 -2.04 -0.97
C LEU A 134 25.40 -0.69 -1.71
N LEU A 135 24.17 -0.29 -2.06
CA LEU A 135 23.91 1.03 -2.66
C LEU A 135 24.24 2.18 -1.72
N SER A 136 23.98 2.04 -0.41
CA SER A 136 24.36 3.07 0.57
C SER A 136 25.89 3.18 0.73
N LYS A 137 26.60 2.07 0.56
CA LYS A 137 28.07 1.97 0.51
C LYS A 137 28.68 2.27 -0.87
N GLN A 138 27.88 2.76 -1.83
CA GLN A 138 28.29 3.08 -3.21
C GLN A 138 28.81 1.88 -4.03
N ARG A 139 28.56 0.64 -3.57
CA ARG A 139 28.90 -0.62 -4.27
C ARG A 139 27.79 -1.03 -5.24
N SER A 140 27.50 -0.16 -6.20
CA SER A 140 26.30 -0.27 -7.05
C SER A 140 26.32 -1.50 -7.96
N ALA A 141 27.45 -1.83 -8.58
CA ALA A 141 27.54 -2.98 -9.49
C ALA A 141 27.18 -4.32 -8.80
N GLU A 142 27.66 -4.51 -7.58
CA GLU A 142 27.35 -5.70 -6.77
C GLU A 142 25.88 -5.71 -6.34
N ALA A 143 25.34 -4.55 -5.94
CA ALA A 143 23.93 -4.43 -5.59
C ALA A 143 23.01 -4.82 -6.75
N ILE A 144 23.33 -4.36 -7.96
CA ILE A 144 22.55 -4.63 -9.17
C ILE A 144 22.65 -6.12 -9.53
N THR A 145 23.84 -6.71 -9.42
CA THR A 145 24.02 -8.16 -9.66
C THR A 145 23.10 -8.98 -8.76
N LEU A 146 23.07 -8.68 -7.45
CA LEU A 146 22.18 -9.36 -6.50
C LEU A 146 20.69 -9.13 -6.80
N LEU A 147 20.30 -7.92 -7.21
CA LEU A 147 18.92 -7.65 -7.64
C LEU A 147 18.55 -8.46 -8.89
N MET A 148 19.49 -8.59 -9.83
CA MET A 148 19.27 -9.30 -11.08
C MET A 148 19.19 -10.81 -10.92
N GLU A 149 19.92 -11.37 -9.95
CA GLU A 149 19.87 -12.81 -9.62
C GLU A 149 18.59 -13.21 -8.89
N SER A 150 17.87 -12.26 -8.27
CA SER A 150 16.70 -12.55 -7.45
C SER A 150 15.42 -12.75 -8.29
N PRO A 151 14.83 -13.96 -8.32
CA PRO A 151 13.65 -14.23 -9.14
C PRO A 151 12.43 -13.39 -8.77
N ILE A 152 12.28 -13.06 -7.48
CA ILE A 152 11.16 -12.25 -7.01
C ILE A 152 11.29 -10.78 -7.41
N ILE A 153 12.52 -10.26 -7.52
CA ILE A 153 12.79 -8.91 -7.98
C ILE A 153 12.57 -8.81 -9.48
N GLN A 154 12.88 -9.86 -10.26
CA GLN A 154 12.61 -9.89 -11.70
C GLN A 154 11.14 -9.66 -12.05
N LEU A 155 10.20 -10.00 -11.17
CA LEU A 155 8.77 -9.74 -11.36
C LEU A 155 8.42 -8.24 -11.41
N LEU A 156 9.31 -7.38 -10.89
CA LEU A 156 9.13 -5.94 -10.74
C LEU A 156 9.97 -5.13 -11.74
N LEU A 157 10.90 -5.77 -12.44
CA LEU A 157 11.83 -5.10 -13.34
C LEU A 157 11.38 -5.23 -14.79
N TRP A 158 11.57 -4.16 -15.54
CA TRP A 158 11.38 -4.09 -16.99
C TRP A 158 12.64 -3.51 -17.63
N PRO A 159 12.80 -3.60 -18.97
CA PRO A 159 14.06 -3.24 -19.62
C PRO A 159 14.61 -1.86 -19.24
N GLU A 160 13.76 -0.83 -19.19
CA GLU A 160 14.18 0.51 -18.79
C GLU A 160 14.53 0.61 -17.29
N ALA A 161 13.83 -0.09 -16.39
CA ALA A 161 14.23 -0.13 -14.98
C ALA A 161 15.64 -0.72 -14.81
N ILE A 162 15.95 -1.78 -15.57
CA ILE A 162 17.27 -2.42 -15.58
C ILE A 162 18.34 -1.46 -16.12
N GLU A 163 18.05 -0.74 -17.22
CA GLU A 163 18.93 0.29 -17.76
C GLU A 163 19.23 1.38 -16.70
N ILE A 164 18.20 1.89 -16.04
CA ILE A 164 18.31 2.94 -15.00
C ILE A 164 19.14 2.44 -13.81
N LEU A 165 18.93 1.20 -13.37
CA LEU A 165 19.72 0.58 -12.29
C LEU A 165 21.20 0.49 -12.68
N ASN A 166 21.51 0.03 -13.90
CA ASN A 166 22.88 -0.08 -14.39
C ASN A 166 23.61 1.27 -14.49
N ASN A 167 22.88 2.35 -14.78
CA ASN A 167 23.48 3.65 -15.05
C ASN A 167 23.52 4.60 -13.84
N ARG A 168 22.90 4.23 -12.70
CA ARG A 168 22.78 5.11 -11.52
C ARG A 168 23.34 4.47 -10.27
N ASN A 169 24.18 5.23 -9.57
CA ASN A 169 25.04 4.70 -8.50
C ASN A 169 24.66 5.16 -7.08
N SER A 170 23.47 5.73 -6.87
CA SER A 170 23.06 6.17 -5.54
C SER A 170 21.55 6.10 -5.32
N LEU A 171 21.16 5.84 -4.07
CA LEU A 171 19.75 5.74 -3.64
C LEU A 171 18.95 7.01 -3.94
N LYS A 172 19.58 8.19 -3.86
CA LYS A 172 18.93 9.48 -4.13
C LYS A 172 18.50 9.59 -5.59
N VAL A 173 19.39 9.25 -6.52
CA VAL A 173 19.12 9.34 -7.97
C VAL A 173 18.16 8.23 -8.44
N LEU A 174 18.10 7.13 -7.70
CA LEU A 174 17.14 6.04 -7.94
C LEU A 174 15.73 6.31 -7.37
N THR A 175 15.52 7.41 -6.63
CA THR A 175 14.22 7.69 -5.98
C THR A 175 13.02 7.61 -6.94
N PRO A 176 13.06 8.16 -8.17
CA PRO A 176 11.92 8.08 -9.08
C PRO A 176 11.58 6.64 -9.50
N LEU A 177 12.59 5.81 -9.77
CA LEU A 177 12.41 4.39 -10.07
C LEU A 177 11.90 3.62 -8.84
N ARG A 178 12.50 3.85 -7.67
CA ARG A 178 12.08 3.21 -6.41
C ARG A 178 10.64 3.52 -6.07
N GLY A 179 10.22 4.78 -6.24
CA GLY A 179 8.84 5.18 -6.04
C GLY A 179 7.88 4.50 -7.00
N LEU A 180 8.28 4.35 -8.28
CA LEU A 180 7.46 3.67 -9.28
C LEU A 180 7.30 2.17 -8.99
N ILE A 181 8.38 1.48 -8.62
CA ILE A 181 8.32 0.07 -8.17
C ILE A 181 7.50 -0.05 -6.87
N GLY A 182 7.61 0.92 -5.97
CA GLY A 182 6.76 0.96 -4.76
C GLY A 182 5.27 1.03 -5.10
N LEU A 183 4.87 1.81 -6.10
CA LEU A 183 3.48 1.87 -6.56
C LEU A 183 3.02 0.54 -7.20
N GLU A 184 3.90 -0.14 -7.96
CA GLU A 184 3.67 -1.50 -8.47
C GLU A 184 3.45 -2.50 -7.33
N LEU A 185 4.26 -2.42 -6.26
CA LEU A 185 4.13 -3.26 -5.07
C LEU A 185 2.82 -3.00 -4.32
N MET A 186 2.34 -1.75 -4.28
CA MET A 186 1.02 -1.43 -3.72
C MET A 186 -0.13 -2.01 -4.56
N LEU A 187 -0.01 -1.98 -5.88
CA LEU A 187 -0.99 -2.60 -6.77
C LEU A 187 -1.02 -4.12 -6.56
N SER A 188 0.15 -4.75 -6.46
CA SER A 188 0.33 -6.16 -6.11
C SER A 188 -0.31 -6.50 -4.76
N PHE A 189 -0.06 -5.69 -3.72
CA PHE A 189 -0.65 -5.88 -2.40
C PHE A 189 -2.18 -5.91 -2.46
N LEU A 190 -2.79 -4.94 -3.15
CA LEU A 190 -4.23 -4.89 -3.32
C LEU A 190 -4.76 -6.14 -4.04
N ALA A 191 -4.08 -6.58 -5.09
CA ALA A 191 -4.45 -7.79 -5.82
C ALA A 191 -4.34 -9.05 -4.95
N GLY A 192 -3.35 -9.12 -4.06
CA GLY A 192 -3.19 -10.23 -3.12
C GLY A 192 -4.18 -10.22 -1.95
N VAL A 193 -4.67 -9.04 -1.53
CA VAL A 193 -5.80 -8.94 -0.60
C VAL A 193 -7.08 -9.46 -1.28
N ASP A 194 -7.34 -9.04 -2.51
CA ASP A 194 -8.50 -9.48 -3.27
C ASP A 194 -8.48 -10.99 -3.54
N ALA A 195 -7.37 -11.53 -4.06
CA ALA A 195 -7.23 -12.97 -4.32
C ALA A 195 -7.53 -13.81 -3.07
N ARG A 196 -7.06 -13.36 -1.90
CA ARG A 196 -7.34 -14.00 -0.62
C ARG A 196 -8.82 -13.92 -0.23
N ALA A 197 -9.45 -12.76 -0.41
CA ALA A 197 -10.86 -12.59 -0.13
C ALA A 197 -11.74 -13.43 -1.07
N GLY A 198 -11.46 -13.40 -2.38
CA GLY A 198 -12.15 -14.20 -3.39
C GLY A 198 -12.10 -15.68 -3.08
N TYR A 199 -10.92 -16.21 -2.77
CA TYR A 199 -10.76 -17.61 -2.37
C TYR A 199 -11.55 -17.90 -1.07
N SER A 200 -11.47 -17.04 -0.05
CA SER A 200 -12.18 -17.22 1.23
C SER A 200 -13.71 -17.22 1.06
N LEU A 201 -14.22 -16.49 0.07
CA LEU A 201 -15.64 -16.40 -0.27
C LEU A 201 -16.05 -17.36 -1.39
N SER A 202 -15.18 -18.30 -1.78
CA SER A 202 -15.41 -19.26 -2.87
C SER A 202 -15.83 -18.59 -4.20
N ARG A 203 -15.34 -17.38 -4.47
CA ARG A 203 -15.50 -16.69 -5.75
C ARG A 203 -14.26 -16.86 -6.60
N SER A 204 -14.48 -17.08 -7.91
CA SER A 204 -13.39 -17.20 -8.89
C SER A 204 -12.88 -15.86 -9.41
N ASN A 205 -13.58 -14.76 -9.12
CA ASN A 205 -13.35 -13.46 -9.75
C ASN A 205 -12.98 -12.40 -8.71
N SER A 206 -12.22 -11.40 -9.16
CA SER A 206 -11.78 -10.24 -8.37
C SER A 206 -12.94 -9.29 -8.08
N PHE A 207 -13.06 -8.82 -6.84
CA PHE A 207 -13.98 -7.74 -6.46
C PHE A 207 -13.47 -6.39 -6.98
N VAL A 208 -12.16 -6.16 -6.89
CA VAL A 208 -11.54 -4.86 -7.19
C VAL A 208 -11.78 -4.41 -8.64
N LEU A 209 -12.08 -5.32 -9.56
CA LEU A 209 -12.46 -4.97 -10.94
C LEU A 209 -13.62 -3.98 -11.02
N ASP A 210 -14.58 -4.03 -10.08
CA ASP A 210 -15.72 -3.10 -10.05
C ASP A 210 -15.32 -1.65 -9.74
N VAL A 211 -14.14 -1.45 -9.13
CA VAL A 211 -13.61 -0.13 -8.76
C VAL A 211 -12.30 0.20 -9.48
N LEU A 212 -11.87 -0.63 -10.42
CA LEU A 212 -10.64 -0.45 -11.20
C LEU A 212 -10.90 0.51 -12.38
N PRO A 213 -10.24 1.68 -12.44
CA PRO A 213 -10.35 2.57 -13.60
C PRO A 213 -9.71 1.94 -14.83
N THR A 214 -10.50 1.86 -15.89
CA THR A 214 -10.10 1.36 -17.21
C THR A 214 -10.43 2.42 -18.27
N ASN A 215 -9.91 2.27 -19.47
CA ASN A 215 -10.28 3.08 -20.63
C ASN A 215 -11.79 3.00 -20.96
N LEU A 216 -12.49 1.97 -20.45
CA LEU A 216 -13.93 1.78 -20.61
C LEU A 216 -14.77 2.46 -19.49
N THR A 217 -14.14 2.99 -18.44
CA THR A 217 -14.85 3.56 -17.27
C THR A 217 -15.25 5.03 -17.42
N ASP A 218 -15.29 5.58 -18.63
CA ASP A 218 -15.75 6.95 -18.92
C ASP A 218 -15.07 8.06 -18.09
N ASN A 219 -13.77 7.92 -17.80
CA ASN A 219 -12.99 8.83 -16.95
C ASN A 219 -13.40 8.84 -15.45
N LYS A 220 -14.08 7.80 -14.96
CA LYS A 220 -14.40 7.66 -13.54
C LYS A 220 -13.18 7.18 -12.77
N ASN A 221 -12.96 7.77 -11.61
CA ASN A 221 -11.94 7.31 -10.66
C ASN A 221 -12.54 6.24 -9.72
N PRO A 222 -11.70 5.54 -8.92
CA PRO A 222 -12.16 4.43 -8.09
C PRO A 222 -13.26 4.81 -7.08
N THR A 223 -13.27 6.04 -6.57
CA THR A 223 -14.33 6.49 -5.63
C THR A 223 -15.67 6.63 -6.35
N SER A 224 -15.64 7.22 -7.55
CA SER A 224 -16.84 7.37 -8.38
C SER A 224 -17.40 6.01 -8.79
N LEU A 225 -16.52 5.07 -9.17
CA LEU A 225 -16.88 3.69 -9.47
C LEU A 225 -17.50 2.99 -8.25
N TYR A 226 -16.88 3.10 -7.08
CA TYR A 226 -17.42 2.54 -5.84
C TYR A 226 -18.82 3.08 -5.50
N PHE A 227 -19.05 4.39 -5.66
CA PHE A 227 -20.38 4.95 -5.45
C PHE A 227 -21.39 4.50 -6.52
N GLY A 228 -20.94 4.30 -7.76
CA GLY A 228 -21.72 3.66 -8.81
C GLY A 228 -22.18 2.26 -8.41
N TRP A 229 -21.23 1.44 -7.95
CA TRP A 229 -21.48 0.09 -7.46
C TRP A 229 -22.45 0.08 -6.27
N LEU A 230 -22.26 0.95 -5.26
CA LEU A 230 -23.18 1.06 -4.11
C LEU A 230 -24.62 1.35 -4.54
N LYS A 231 -24.79 2.26 -5.50
CA LYS A 231 -26.09 2.61 -6.08
C LYS A 231 -26.77 1.41 -6.76
N GLU A 232 -25.98 0.57 -7.43
CA GLU A 232 -26.47 -0.66 -8.05
C GLU A 232 -26.92 -1.67 -6.99
N GLN A 233 -26.14 -1.86 -5.92
CA GLN A 233 -26.49 -2.77 -4.82
C GLN A 233 -27.80 -2.40 -4.13
N ILE A 234 -28.10 -1.11 -3.98
CA ILE A 234 -29.36 -0.64 -3.36
C ILE A 234 -30.52 -0.48 -4.37
N GLY A 235 -30.27 -0.71 -5.66
CA GLY A 235 -31.26 -0.57 -6.74
C GLY A 235 -31.66 0.87 -7.09
N ILE A 236 -30.81 1.86 -6.85
CA ILE A 236 -31.10 3.29 -7.07
C ILE A 236 -30.08 3.92 -8.01
N SER A 237 -30.48 4.26 -9.23
CA SER A 237 -29.55 4.70 -10.28
C SER A 237 -29.12 6.18 -10.17
N THR A 238 -29.92 7.05 -9.57
CA THR A 238 -29.67 8.51 -9.54
C THR A 238 -29.62 9.10 -8.13
N ILE A 239 -28.86 10.18 -7.95
CA ILE A 239 -28.78 10.92 -6.68
C ILE A 239 -30.14 11.51 -6.31
N SER A 240 -30.92 11.99 -7.29
CA SER A 240 -32.26 12.52 -7.03
C SER A 240 -33.20 11.44 -6.49
N ALA A 241 -33.20 10.25 -7.09
CA ALA A 241 -33.97 9.13 -6.56
C ALA A 241 -33.53 8.72 -5.15
N LEU A 242 -32.21 8.75 -4.89
CA LEU A 242 -31.64 8.44 -3.59
C LEU A 242 -32.09 9.43 -2.50
N LEU A 243 -32.07 10.73 -2.80
CA LEU A 243 -32.53 11.78 -1.87
C LEU A 243 -34.03 11.74 -1.58
N ASN A 244 -34.83 11.18 -2.50
CA ASN A 244 -36.27 11.02 -2.34
C ASN A 244 -36.65 9.68 -1.67
N ASP A 245 -35.70 8.78 -1.40
CA ASP A 245 -35.95 7.51 -0.73
C ASP A 245 -36.18 7.74 0.76
N LYS A 246 -37.24 7.14 1.32
CA LYS A 246 -37.62 7.29 2.73
C LYS A 246 -36.58 6.74 3.69
N ARG A 247 -35.74 5.80 3.24
CA ARG A 247 -34.67 5.20 4.04
C ARG A 247 -33.45 6.13 4.14
N MET A 248 -33.33 7.10 3.24
CA MET A 248 -32.13 7.91 3.10
C MET A 248 -31.76 8.61 4.42
N PRO A 249 -30.53 8.40 4.94
CA PRO A 249 -30.07 9.14 6.12
C PRO A 249 -29.88 10.63 5.78
N SER A 250 -29.78 11.46 6.81
CA SER A 250 -29.56 12.91 6.70
C SER A 250 -28.18 13.26 6.11
N LEU A 251 -28.00 13.02 4.81
CA LEU A 251 -26.83 13.40 4.01
C LEU A 251 -27.21 14.49 3.02
N ASP A 252 -26.38 15.52 2.96
CA ASP A 252 -26.55 16.61 1.99
C ASP A 252 -26.26 16.12 0.55
N VAL A 253 -26.98 16.66 -0.43
CA VAL A 253 -26.74 16.46 -1.87
C VAL A 253 -25.29 16.76 -2.24
N SER A 254 -24.65 17.73 -1.57
CA SER A 254 -23.24 18.05 -1.80
C SER A 254 -22.29 16.89 -1.47
N VAL A 255 -22.63 16.05 -0.49
CA VAL A 255 -21.85 14.86 -0.11
C VAL A 255 -21.97 13.81 -1.20
N LEU A 256 -23.19 13.50 -1.63
CA LEU A 256 -23.45 12.52 -2.69
C LEU A 256 -22.83 12.92 -4.03
N ASN A 257 -22.90 14.22 -4.38
CA ASN A 257 -22.22 14.75 -5.57
C ASN A 257 -20.70 14.60 -5.48
N ARG A 258 -20.11 14.75 -4.28
CA ARG A 258 -18.67 14.56 -4.08
C ARG A 258 -18.27 13.09 -4.21
N TRP A 259 -19.10 12.16 -3.75
CA TRP A 259 -18.88 10.72 -3.94
C TRP A 259 -19.03 10.34 -5.42
N SER A 260 -20.09 10.81 -6.08
CA SER A 260 -20.35 10.55 -7.50
C SER A 260 -19.30 11.11 -8.43
N SER A 261 -18.76 12.30 -8.14
CA SER A 261 -17.62 12.87 -8.88
C SER A 261 -16.27 12.24 -8.49
N GLY A 262 -16.25 11.42 -7.44
CA GLY A 262 -15.05 10.80 -6.93
C GLY A 262 -14.06 11.76 -6.26
N SER A 263 -14.49 12.98 -5.93
CA SER A 263 -13.63 14.00 -5.31
C SER A 263 -13.35 13.73 -3.83
N HIS A 264 -14.24 13.00 -3.16
CA HIS A 264 -14.11 12.63 -1.75
C HIS A 264 -14.61 11.22 -1.52
N MET A 265 -13.81 10.40 -0.85
CA MET A 265 -14.23 9.08 -0.38
C MET A 265 -15.24 9.25 0.78
N PRO A 266 -16.29 8.42 0.87
CA PRO A 266 -17.08 8.33 2.10
C PRO A 266 -16.19 8.04 3.32
N SER A 267 -16.47 8.65 4.47
CA SER A 267 -15.86 8.21 5.73
C SER A 267 -16.51 6.89 6.16
N GLU A 268 -15.81 6.04 6.92
CA GLU A 268 -16.37 4.76 7.39
C GLU A 268 -17.66 4.98 8.20
N LYS A 269 -17.68 5.98 9.09
CA LYS A 269 -18.87 6.33 9.86
C LYS A 269 -20.04 6.70 8.94
N THR A 270 -19.81 7.58 7.97
CA THR A 270 -20.86 8.02 7.05
C THR A 270 -21.31 6.89 6.13
N LEU A 271 -20.38 6.04 5.68
CA LEU A 271 -20.68 4.87 4.89
C LEU A 271 -21.52 3.88 5.69
N LYS A 272 -21.14 3.54 6.92
CA LYS A 272 -21.87 2.60 7.76
C LYS A 272 -23.32 3.05 7.98
N THR A 273 -23.53 4.32 8.35
CA THR A 273 -24.88 4.89 8.46
C THR A 273 -25.67 4.82 7.14
N PHE A 274 -24.99 5.00 6.00
CA PHE A 274 -25.60 4.82 4.69
C PHE A 274 -25.99 3.36 4.42
N LEU A 275 -25.11 2.41 4.70
CA LEU A 275 -25.36 0.99 4.46
C LEU A 275 -26.47 0.45 5.37
N GLU A 276 -26.46 0.80 6.66
CA GLU A 276 -27.48 0.41 7.65
C GLU A 276 -28.90 0.85 7.25
N ALA A 277 -29.01 1.94 6.49
CA ALA A 277 -30.28 2.43 5.99
C ALA A 277 -30.85 1.61 4.82
N PHE A 278 -29.98 1.04 3.98
CA PHE A 278 -30.40 0.43 2.70
C PHE A 278 -30.23 -1.08 2.64
N LEU A 279 -29.28 -1.65 3.36
CA LEU A 279 -28.88 -3.06 3.26
C LEU A 279 -29.18 -3.81 4.56
N SER A 280 -29.55 -5.07 4.43
CA SER A 280 -29.77 -5.98 5.58
C SER A 280 -28.47 -6.41 6.25
N ASP A 281 -27.37 -6.44 5.50
CA ASP A 281 -26.03 -6.75 5.99
C ASP A 281 -25.07 -5.61 5.63
N PRO A 282 -25.03 -4.54 6.46
CA PRO A 282 -24.15 -3.39 6.23
C PRO A 282 -22.66 -3.70 6.47
N ASP A 283 -22.36 -4.83 7.10
CA ASP A 283 -21.01 -5.26 7.44
C ASP A 283 -20.50 -6.35 6.48
N ALA A 284 -21.20 -6.59 5.36
CA ALA A 284 -20.78 -7.55 4.35
C ALA A 284 -19.35 -7.23 3.85
N ASN A 285 -18.45 -8.20 3.97
CA ASN A 285 -17.02 -8.06 3.67
C ASN A 285 -16.73 -7.46 2.30
N GLU A 286 -17.49 -7.83 1.27
CA GLU A 286 -17.35 -7.33 -0.10
C GLU A 286 -17.43 -5.80 -0.18
N ILE A 287 -18.35 -5.19 0.57
CA ILE A 287 -18.54 -3.74 0.58
C ILE A 287 -17.29 -3.04 1.11
N TRP A 288 -16.75 -3.54 2.22
CA TRP A 288 -15.58 -2.95 2.87
C TRP A 288 -14.29 -3.23 2.10
N ILE A 289 -14.15 -4.41 1.48
CA ILE A 289 -13.04 -4.70 0.56
C ILE A 289 -13.03 -3.70 -0.60
N LEU A 290 -14.18 -3.47 -1.24
CA LEU A 290 -14.30 -2.50 -2.33
C LEU A 290 -14.04 -1.05 -1.87
N HIS A 291 -14.51 -0.71 -0.67
CA HIS A 291 -14.24 0.59 -0.05
C HIS A 291 -12.74 0.85 0.08
N TYR A 292 -12.00 -0.08 0.70
CA TYR A 292 -10.56 0.07 0.86
C TYR A 292 -9.83 -0.04 -0.48
N ALA A 293 -10.24 -0.94 -1.39
CA ALA A 293 -9.68 -1.03 -2.72
C ALA A 293 -9.76 0.30 -3.48
N ALA A 294 -10.92 0.96 -3.46
CA ALA A 294 -11.10 2.27 -4.06
C ALA A 294 -10.21 3.35 -3.41
N LYS A 295 -9.97 3.29 -2.08
CA LYS A 295 -8.99 4.17 -1.42
C LYS A 295 -7.57 3.89 -1.91
N TYR A 296 -7.13 2.64 -1.93
CA TYR A 296 -5.78 2.26 -2.35
C TYR A 296 -5.51 2.66 -3.81
N LEU A 297 -6.43 2.33 -4.72
CA LEU A 297 -6.32 2.71 -6.14
C LEU A 297 -6.29 4.23 -6.33
N ASN A 298 -7.12 4.98 -5.59
CA ASN A 298 -7.07 6.45 -5.63
C ASN A 298 -5.75 7.00 -5.17
N PHE A 299 -5.20 6.45 -4.09
CA PHE A 299 -3.91 6.86 -3.58
C PHE A 299 -2.80 6.58 -4.60
N ILE A 300 -2.76 5.36 -5.15
CA ILE A 300 -1.77 4.97 -6.16
C ILE A 300 -1.84 5.93 -7.36
N GLY A 301 -3.03 6.12 -7.93
CA GLY A 301 -3.23 7.03 -9.05
C GLY A 301 -2.90 8.48 -8.71
N TYR A 302 -3.25 8.95 -7.51
CA TYR A 302 -2.94 10.31 -7.05
C TYR A 302 -1.42 10.56 -6.98
N GLN A 303 -0.66 9.60 -6.46
CA GLN A 303 0.80 9.72 -6.38
C GLN A 303 1.45 9.67 -7.75
N ALA A 304 0.99 8.75 -8.62
CA ALA A 304 1.45 8.67 -10.01
C ALA A 304 1.21 10.01 -10.74
N GLN A 305 0.00 10.58 -10.68
CA GLN A 305 -0.32 11.86 -11.30
C GLN A 305 0.53 13.02 -10.76
N LYS A 306 0.81 13.02 -9.46
CA LYS A 306 1.65 14.05 -8.84
C LYS A 306 3.09 13.98 -9.39
N ILE A 307 3.64 12.79 -9.55
CA ILE A 307 5.00 12.61 -10.06
C ILE A 307 5.04 12.86 -11.57
N GLN A 308 4.08 12.34 -12.34
CA GLN A 308 3.93 12.64 -13.77
C GLN A 308 3.86 14.14 -14.03
N LYS A 309 3.10 14.88 -13.22
CA LYS A 309 3.03 16.35 -13.33
C LYS A 309 4.41 16.99 -13.13
N LEU A 310 5.21 16.52 -12.15
CA LEU A 310 6.56 17.03 -11.92
C LEU A 310 7.50 16.67 -13.08
N ALA A 311 7.48 15.41 -13.53
CA ALA A 311 8.29 14.94 -14.65
C ALA A 311 7.97 15.70 -15.95
N ASN A 312 6.69 15.95 -16.24
CA ASN A 312 6.26 16.70 -17.41
C ASN A 312 6.63 18.20 -17.35
N THR A 313 6.94 18.73 -16.17
CA THR A 313 7.45 20.11 -16.02
C THR A 313 8.98 20.21 -16.12
N ALA A 314 9.68 19.10 -16.28
CA ALA A 314 11.13 19.10 -16.48
C ALA A 314 11.50 19.71 -17.83
N THR A 315 12.17 20.86 -17.82
CA THR A 315 12.50 21.62 -19.04
C THR A 315 13.87 21.29 -19.61
N THR A 316 14.79 20.75 -18.82
CA THR A 316 16.15 20.39 -19.25
C THR A 316 16.30 18.88 -19.42
N GLU A 317 17.17 18.45 -20.34
CA GLU A 317 17.46 17.03 -20.55
C GLU A 317 18.00 16.35 -19.29
N GLN A 318 18.81 17.06 -18.49
CA GLN A 318 19.31 16.55 -17.21
C GLN A 318 18.16 16.28 -16.22
N LEU A 319 17.15 17.15 -16.16
CA LEU A 319 15.99 16.94 -15.29
C LEU A 319 15.11 15.81 -15.80
N LYS A 320 14.86 15.75 -17.12
CA LYS A 320 14.11 14.64 -17.73
C LYS A 320 14.77 13.30 -17.46
N GLU A 321 16.09 13.23 -17.66
CA GLU A 321 16.88 12.05 -17.31
C GLU A 321 16.72 11.74 -15.83
N ALA A 322 16.90 12.70 -14.92
CA ALA A 322 16.73 12.47 -13.49
C ALA A 322 15.36 11.88 -13.12
N PHE A 323 14.29 12.26 -13.83
CA PHE A 323 12.93 11.73 -13.61
C PHE A 323 12.64 10.39 -14.29
N ARG A 324 13.48 9.86 -15.18
CA ARG A 324 13.23 8.55 -15.79
C ARG A 324 12.97 7.49 -14.70
N PRO A 325 12.00 6.59 -14.92
CA PRO A 325 11.27 6.35 -16.19
C PRO A 325 9.98 7.18 -16.36
N TRP A 326 9.72 8.16 -15.49
CA TRP A 326 8.53 9.02 -15.62
C TRP A 326 8.60 9.87 -16.90
N PRO A 327 7.46 10.20 -17.52
CA PRO A 327 6.08 10.08 -17.02
C PRO A 327 5.42 8.72 -17.27
N ASP A 328 6.08 7.79 -17.95
CA ASP A 328 5.51 6.47 -18.21
C ASP A 328 5.38 5.66 -16.91
N MET A 329 4.36 4.80 -16.88
CA MET A 329 4.09 3.88 -15.78
C MET A 329 5.03 2.65 -15.87
N PRO A 330 5.10 1.78 -14.85
CA PRO A 330 5.97 0.60 -14.90
C PRO A 330 5.70 -0.22 -16.17
N PHE A 331 6.73 -0.84 -16.77
CA PHE A 331 6.60 -1.58 -18.03
C PHE A 331 6.20 -0.73 -19.26
N GLY A 332 6.32 0.61 -19.18
CA GLY A 332 6.16 1.51 -20.33
C GLY A 332 4.71 1.86 -20.68
N PHE A 333 3.74 1.55 -19.80
CA PHE A 333 2.35 1.97 -20.03
C PHE A 333 2.22 3.49 -19.99
N LYS A 334 1.43 4.04 -20.91
CA LYS A 334 1.31 5.50 -21.11
C LYS A 334 0.32 6.17 -20.19
N THR A 335 -0.61 5.40 -19.61
CA THR A 335 -1.64 5.91 -18.71
C THR A 335 -1.76 5.04 -17.47
N ILE A 336 -2.32 5.60 -16.40
CA ILE A 336 -2.53 4.85 -15.15
C ILE A 336 -3.59 3.77 -15.38
N GLU A 337 -4.60 4.06 -16.19
CA GLU A 337 -5.70 3.18 -16.55
C GLU A 337 -5.19 1.96 -17.33
N THR A 338 -4.36 2.16 -18.36
CA THR A 338 -3.75 1.04 -19.10
C THR A 338 -2.80 0.22 -18.23
N TRP A 339 -2.05 0.88 -17.34
CA TRP A 339 -1.22 0.19 -16.37
C TRP A 339 -2.05 -0.69 -15.42
N PHE A 340 -3.12 -0.16 -14.84
CA PHE A 340 -4.05 -0.91 -14.00
C PHE A 340 -4.68 -2.09 -14.73
N GLU A 341 -5.24 -1.88 -15.92
CA GLU A 341 -5.87 -2.92 -16.75
C GLU A 341 -4.95 -4.12 -17.00
N ASN A 342 -3.65 -3.89 -17.14
CA ASN A 342 -2.70 -4.93 -17.52
C ASN A 342 -1.97 -5.53 -16.31
N ARG A 343 -1.61 -4.70 -15.32
CA ARG A 343 -0.79 -5.13 -14.19
C ARG A 343 -1.61 -5.64 -13.02
N TYR A 344 -2.82 -5.15 -12.80
CA TYR A 344 -3.68 -5.67 -11.74
C TYR A 344 -4.03 -7.16 -11.96
N PRO A 345 -4.52 -7.60 -13.13
CA PRO A 345 -4.83 -9.02 -13.36
C PRO A 345 -3.62 -9.94 -13.25
N TYR A 346 -2.45 -9.49 -13.72
CA TYR A 346 -1.19 -10.21 -13.57
C TYR A 346 -0.88 -10.52 -12.10
N TRP A 347 -0.98 -9.52 -11.23
CA TRP A 347 -0.74 -9.72 -9.80
C TRP A 347 -1.80 -10.59 -9.16
N PHE A 348 -3.08 -10.38 -9.51
CA PHE A 348 -4.17 -11.19 -8.98
C PHE A 348 -3.95 -12.68 -9.31
N GLU A 349 -3.58 -12.99 -10.54
CA GLU A 349 -3.25 -14.37 -10.96
C GLU A 349 -2.02 -14.92 -10.21
N TYR A 350 -0.96 -14.11 -10.08
CA TYR A 350 0.24 -14.49 -9.33
C TYR A 350 -0.12 -14.86 -7.88
N HIS A 351 -0.81 -13.98 -7.16
CA HIS A 351 -1.21 -14.20 -5.77
C HIS A 351 -2.17 -15.39 -5.62
N SER A 352 -3.13 -15.53 -6.54
CA SER A 352 -4.07 -16.66 -6.56
C SER A 352 -3.34 -18.00 -6.68
N LYS A 353 -2.34 -18.11 -7.55
CA LYS A 353 -1.53 -19.33 -7.71
C LYS A 353 -0.75 -19.67 -6.44
N GLN A 354 -0.18 -18.67 -5.76
CA GLN A 354 0.53 -18.90 -4.50
C GLN A 354 -0.43 -19.38 -3.41
N ILE A 355 -1.62 -18.78 -3.28
CA ILE A 355 -2.62 -19.18 -2.30
C ILE A 355 -3.13 -20.62 -2.56
N ILE A 356 -3.39 -20.96 -3.82
CA ILE A 356 -3.81 -22.32 -4.21
C ILE A 356 -2.71 -23.34 -3.88
N GLY A 357 -1.45 -23.01 -4.17
CA GLY A 357 -0.32 -23.89 -3.89
C GLY A 357 -0.05 -24.09 -2.39
N GLU A 358 -0.34 -23.08 -1.57
CA GLU A 358 -0.12 -23.11 -0.11
C GLU A 358 -1.31 -23.68 0.69
N GLY A 359 -2.54 -23.61 0.14
CA GLY A 359 -3.80 -23.85 0.86
C GLY A 359 -4.17 -22.68 1.80
N ILE A 360 -5.47 -22.40 2.03
CA ILE A 360 -5.82 -21.35 3.00
C ILE A 360 -5.41 -21.80 4.41
N LYS A 361 -4.55 -21.02 5.04
CA LYS A 361 -4.40 -21.02 6.50
C LYS A 361 -5.30 -19.91 7.06
N SER A 362 -6.19 -20.26 7.98
CA SER A 362 -7.08 -19.30 8.64
C SER A 362 -6.24 -18.27 9.39
N SER A 363 -6.23 -17.02 8.93
CA SER A 363 -5.69 -15.90 9.69
C SER A 363 -6.81 -15.31 10.55
N PRO A 364 -6.52 -14.77 11.75
CA PRO A 364 -7.46 -13.93 12.46
C PRO A 364 -7.92 -12.78 11.56
N ASN A 365 -9.22 -12.46 11.64
CA ASN A 365 -9.93 -11.49 10.80
C ASN A 365 -9.21 -10.11 10.82
N ILE A 366 -9.05 -9.51 9.63
CA ILE A 366 -8.74 -8.08 9.43
C ILE A 366 -10.03 -7.39 9.03
#